data_AF-A0A250KSV4-F1
#
_entry.id   AF-A0A250KSV4-F1
#
_cell.length_a   1.000
_cell.length_b   1.000
_cell.length_c   1.000
_cell.angle_alpha   90.00
_cell.angle_beta   90.00
_cell.angle_gamma   90.00
#
_symmetry.space_group_name_H-M   'P 1'
#
loop_
_entity.id
_entity.type
_entity.pdbx_description
1 polymer ?
#
loop_
_entity_poly.entity_id
_entity_poly.type
_entity_poly.pdbx_seq_one_letter_code
_entity_poly.pdbx_strand_id
1 'polypeptide(L)'
;MIISQHSFIDCLLYVITKIKQGCEAFDSFNEKICQDFLSQNSETPDNLASIRRIEYGKIPMYFERPTYGLKVKGTEFLISHIVWKALETDAGVDLILKTFPELSREDAEAVLRVCTVILSNLEATDVPPVS
;
A
#
# COMPACT_ATOMS: atom_id res chain seq x y z
N MET A 1 8.39 -29.47 6.38
CA MET A 1 7.30 -29.09 5.46
C MET A 1 7.33 -27.58 5.36
N ILE A 2 7.92 -27.02 4.29
CA ILE A 2 7.94 -25.57 4.08
C ILE A 2 6.58 -25.24 3.49
N ILE A 3 5.64 -24.77 4.31
CA ILE A 3 4.42 -24.15 3.81
C ILE A 3 4.90 -22.85 3.19
N SER A 4 4.93 -22.79 1.86
CA SER A 4 5.12 -21.55 1.12
C SER A 4 3.89 -20.68 1.42
N GLN A 5 3.90 -19.95 2.55
CA GLN A 5 2.98 -18.87 2.77
C GLN A 5 3.30 -17.83 1.70
N HIS A 6 2.48 -17.79 0.64
CA HIS A 6 2.51 -16.68 -0.29
C HIS A 6 2.27 -15.41 0.53
N SER A 7 3.27 -14.54 0.60
CA SER A 7 3.17 -13.34 1.42
C SER A 7 2.19 -12.34 0.79
N PHE A 8 1.64 -11.44 1.59
CA PHE A 8 0.72 -10.40 1.14
C PHE A 8 1.44 -9.51 0.14
N ILE A 9 2.73 -9.31 0.36
CA ILE A 9 3.64 -8.64 -0.56
C ILE A 9 3.76 -9.42 -1.88
N ASP A 10 3.95 -10.75 -1.87
CA ASP A 10 3.98 -11.54 -3.11
C ASP A 10 2.68 -11.42 -3.90
N CYS A 11 1.54 -11.37 -3.21
CA CYS A 11 0.25 -11.12 -3.83
C CYS A 11 0.20 -9.75 -4.52
N LEU A 12 0.64 -8.69 -3.83
CA LEU A 12 0.68 -7.34 -4.40
C LEU A 12 1.62 -7.28 -5.61
N LEU A 13 2.80 -7.88 -5.52
CA LEU A 13 3.76 -7.96 -6.64
C LEU A 13 3.17 -8.72 -7.84
N TYR A 14 2.43 -9.80 -7.60
CA TYR A 14 1.68 -10.51 -8.63
C TYR A 14 0.64 -9.58 -9.30
N VAL A 15 -0.18 -8.88 -8.52
CA VAL A 15 -1.20 -7.96 -9.05
C VAL A 15 -0.57 -6.83 -9.87
N ILE A 16 0.49 -6.19 -9.35
CA ILE A 16 1.26 -5.16 -10.06
C ILE A 16 1.77 -5.69 -11.40
N THR A 17 2.32 -6.92 -11.41
CA THR A 17 2.81 -7.56 -12.65
C THR A 17 1.68 -7.78 -13.65
N LYS A 18 0.51 -8.23 -13.19
CA LYS A 18 -0.66 -8.44 -14.06
C LYS A 18 -1.21 -7.14 -14.63
N ILE A 19 -1.27 -6.09 -13.84
CA ILE A 19 -1.68 -4.76 -14.29
C ILE A 19 -0.70 -4.23 -15.34
N LYS A 20 0.61 -4.38 -15.13
CA LYS A 20 1.64 -4.02 -16.13
C LYS A 20 1.52 -4.83 -17.43
N GLN A 21 0.90 -6.00 -17.38
CA GLN A 21 0.57 -6.83 -18.55
C GLN A 21 -0.78 -6.47 -19.19
N GLY A 22 -1.45 -5.42 -18.72
CA GLY A 22 -2.75 -4.97 -19.21
C GLY A 22 -3.96 -5.76 -18.67
N CYS A 23 -3.78 -6.57 -17.63
CA CYS A 23 -4.87 -7.30 -17.01
C CYS A 23 -5.56 -6.46 -15.94
N GLU A 24 -6.80 -6.05 -16.18
CA GLU A 24 -7.63 -5.24 -15.27
C GLU A 24 -8.67 -6.10 -14.50
N ALA A 25 -8.28 -7.28 -14.01
CA ALA A 25 -9.16 -8.18 -13.25
C ALA A 25 -9.30 -7.76 -11.76
N PHE A 26 -9.64 -6.49 -11.51
CA PHE A 26 -9.60 -5.89 -10.16
C PHE A 26 -10.41 -6.63 -9.11
N ASP A 27 -11.60 -7.13 -9.44
CA ASP A 27 -12.43 -7.88 -8.47
C ASP A 27 -11.68 -9.13 -7.97
N SER A 28 -11.14 -9.93 -8.88
CA SER A 28 -10.36 -11.13 -8.56
C SER A 28 -9.07 -10.79 -7.81
N PHE A 29 -8.38 -9.70 -8.19
CA PHE A 29 -7.20 -9.24 -7.47
C PHE A 29 -7.52 -8.83 -6.04
N ASN A 30 -8.63 -8.11 -5.83
CA ASN A 30 -9.07 -7.66 -4.52
C ASN A 30 -9.52 -8.81 -3.61
N GLU A 31 -10.20 -9.82 -4.16
CA GLU A 31 -10.50 -11.06 -3.42
C GLU A 31 -9.21 -11.75 -2.96
N LYS A 32 -8.23 -11.88 -3.85
CA LYS A 32 -6.95 -12.51 -3.52
C LYS A 32 -6.17 -11.71 -2.47
N ILE A 33 -6.10 -10.39 -2.62
CA ILE A 33 -5.46 -9.48 -1.66
C ILE A 33 -6.10 -9.64 -0.27
N CYS A 34 -7.43 -9.71 -0.21
CA CYS A 34 -8.15 -9.89 1.05
C CYS A 34 -7.84 -11.24 1.70
N GLN A 35 -7.89 -12.33 0.92
CA GLN A 35 -7.58 -13.68 1.40
C GLN A 35 -6.14 -13.77 1.89
N ASP A 36 -5.17 -13.29 1.10
CA ASP A 36 -3.76 -13.39 1.45
C ASP A 36 -3.43 -12.53 2.69
N PHE A 37 -4.03 -11.33 2.81
CA PHE A 37 -3.91 -10.48 4.01
C PHE A 37 -4.38 -11.20 5.28
N LEU A 38 -5.58 -11.81 5.23
CA LEU A 38 -6.18 -12.53 6.37
C LEU A 38 -5.53 -13.90 6.62
N SER A 39 -4.84 -14.48 5.63
CA SER A 39 -4.11 -15.73 5.82
C SER A 39 -2.82 -15.55 6.63
N GLN A 40 -2.20 -14.37 6.53
CA GLN A 40 -0.95 -14.03 7.21
C GLN A 40 -1.14 -13.29 8.51
N ASN A 41 -2.24 -12.55 8.62
CA ASN A 41 -2.59 -11.81 9.82
C ASN A 41 -3.81 -12.48 10.45
N SER A 42 -3.84 -12.62 11.78
CA SER A 42 -5.01 -13.20 12.44
C SER A 42 -6.31 -12.52 11.99
N GLU A 43 -7.37 -13.29 11.77
CA GLU A 43 -8.71 -12.78 11.44
C GLU A 43 -9.37 -12.09 12.63
N THR A 44 -8.76 -11.00 13.10
CA THR A 44 -9.32 -10.14 14.12
C THR A 44 -10.38 -9.22 13.52
N PRO A 45 -11.35 -8.74 14.32
CA PRO A 45 -12.31 -7.74 13.87
C PRO A 45 -11.65 -6.51 13.23
N ASP A 46 -10.49 -6.08 13.75
CA ASP A 46 -9.76 -4.92 13.24
C ASP A 46 -9.15 -5.17 11.86
N ASN A 47 -8.56 -6.34 11.64
CA ASN A 47 -8.00 -6.73 10.34
C ASN A 47 -9.10 -6.85 9.28
N LEU A 48 -10.21 -7.49 9.63
CA LEU A 48 -11.40 -7.59 8.77
C LEU A 48 -11.98 -6.21 8.43
N ALA A 49 -12.10 -5.33 9.43
CA ALA A 49 -12.63 -3.99 9.24
C ALA A 49 -11.71 -3.11 8.38
N SER A 50 -10.39 -3.31 8.48
CA SER A 50 -9.39 -2.58 7.72
C SER A 50 -9.36 -3.02 6.26
N ILE A 51 -9.17 -4.32 6.00
CA ILE A 51 -9.00 -4.81 4.63
C ILE A 51 -10.26 -4.62 3.77
N ARG A 52 -11.46 -4.63 4.36
CA ARG A 52 -12.72 -4.36 3.63
C ARG A 52 -12.83 -2.95 3.08
N ARG A 53 -12.11 -1.99 3.66
CA ARG A 53 -12.10 -0.57 3.25
C ARG A 53 -11.02 -0.25 2.22
N ILE A 54 -10.10 -1.17 1.99
CA ILE A 54 -9.00 -1.01 1.05
C ILE A 54 -9.29 -1.83 -0.21
N GLU A 55 -8.89 -1.30 -1.35
CA GLU A 55 -8.88 -2.02 -2.62
C GLU A 55 -7.61 -1.67 -3.39
N TYR A 56 -7.14 -2.58 -4.24
CA TYR A 56 -6.23 -2.27 -5.33
C TYR A 56 -7.05 -1.81 -6.52
N GLY A 57 -6.78 -0.61 -7.02
CA GLY A 57 -7.56 -0.03 -8.10
C GLY A 57 -6.82 1.07 -8.85
N LYS A 58 -7.44 1.52 -9.94
CA LYS A 58 -6.96 2.60 -10.81
C LYS A 58 -7.34 3.96 -10.24
N ILE A 59 -6.42 4.90 -10.33
CA ILE A 59 -6.62 6.33 -10.14
C ILE A 59 -6.31 6.98 -11.48
N PRO A 60 -7.33 7.56 -12.16
CA PRO A 60 -7.16 8.08 -13.51
C PRO A 60 -6.06 9.13 -13.64
N MET A 61 -5.86 9.95 -12.59
CA MET A 61 -4.92 11.07 -12.63
C MET A 61 -4.27 11.30 -11.27
N TYR A 62 -3.17 10.61 -11.02
CA TYR A 62 -2.32 10.83 -9.84
C TYR A 62 -0.97 11.37 -10.31
N PHE A 63 -0.64 12.61 -9.94
CA PHE A 63 0.52 13.35 -10.49
C PHE A 63 0.62 13.21 -12.02
N GLU A 64 -0.45 13.59 -12.72
CA GLU A 64 -0.52 13.70 -14.19
C GLU A 64 -0.49 12.37 -14.97
N ARG A 65 -0.52 11.21 -14.30
CA ARG A 65 -0.58 9.90 -14.96
C ARG A 65 -1.55 8.93 -14.30
N PRO A 66 -2.14 7.99 -15.06
CA PRO A 66 -2.85 6.86 -14.49
C PRO A 66 -1.93 6.06 -13.56
N THR A 67 -2.39 5.86 -12.33
CA THR A 67 -1.67 5.11 -11.31
C THR A 67 -2.59 4.05 -10.73
N TYR A 68 -2.07 2.87 -10.50
CA TYR A 68 -2.76 1.74 -9.89
C TYR A 68 -2.08 1.44 -8.57
N GLY A 69 -2.85 1.19 -7.52
CA GLY A 69 -2.27 0.90 -6.21
C GLY A 69 -3.33 0.62 -5.16
N LEU A 70 -2.89 0.39 -3.94
CA LEU A 70 -3.78 0.29 -2.78
C LEU A 70 -4.36 1.66 -2.46
N LYS A 71 -5.69 1.72 -2.41
CA LYS A 71 -6.49 2.93 -2.20
C LYS A 71 -7.64 2.67 -1.25
N VAL A 72 -8.21 3.74 -0.70
CA VAL A 72 -9.48 3.66 0.03
C VAL A 72 -10.61 3.42 -0.97
N LYS A 73 -11.40 2.38 -0.72
CA LYS A 73 -12.52 1.96 -1.56
C LYS A 73 -13.48 3.12 -1.83
N GLY A 74 -13.83 3.31 -3.10
CA GLY A 74 -14.74 4.38 -3.54
C GLY A 74 -14.15 5.79 -3.53
N THR A 75 -12.83 5.94 -3.33
CA THR A 75 -12.15 7.24 -3.39
C THR A 75 -11.06 7.25 -4.47
N GLU A 76 -10.31 8.33 -4.60
CA GLU A 76 -9.09 8.40 -5.41
C GLU A 76 -7.83 8.60 -4.54
N PHE A 77 -7.87 8.16 -3.28
CA PHE A 77 -6.76 8.32 -2.35
C PHE A 77 -5.95 7.02 -2.20
N LEU A 78 -4.70 7.05 -2.69
CA LEU A 78 -3.71 6.00 -2.40
C LEU A 78 -3.33 6.03 -0.92
N ILE A 79 -3.03 4.85 -0.37
CA ILE A 79 -2.52 4.75 1.00
C ILE A 79 -1.18 5.48 1.14
N SER A 80 -0.28 5.32 0.17
CA SER A 80 1.00 6.05 0.11
C SER A 80 0.81 7.57 0.15
N HIS A 81 -0.18 8.10 -0.60
CA HIS A 81 -0.50 9.52 -0.62
C HIS A 81 -0.97 10.00 0.76
N ILE A 82 -1.86 9.23 1.40
CA ILE A 82 -2.35 9.53 2.74
C ILE A 82 -1.19 9.52 3.74
N VAL A 83 -0.33 8.49 3.72
CA VAL A 83 0.83 8.39 4.62
C VAL A 83 1.77 9.56 4.41
N TRP A 84 2.13 9.88 3.17
CA TRP A 84 2.96 11.04 2.86
C TRP A 84 2.34 12.34 3.38
N LYS A 85 1.08 12.62 3.08
CA LYS A 85 0.44 13.89 3.44
C LYS A 85 0.11 14.03 4.91
N ALA A 86 -0.28 12.94 5.57
CA ALA A 86 -0.74 12.98 6.95
C ALA A 86 0.40 12.72 7.95
N LEU A 87 1.35 11.85 7.61
CA LEU A 87 2.35 11.35 8.55
C LEU A 87 3.75 11.93 8.34
N GLU A 88 4.17 12.29 7.11
CA GLU A 88 5.43 13.03 6.89
C GLU A 88 5.24 14.53 7.21
N THR A 89 4.89 14.81 8.46
CA THR A 89 4.72 16.16 9.03
C THR A 89 5.38 16.22 10.40
N ASP A 90 5.64 17.43 10.91
CA ASP A 90 6.17 17.61 12.26
C ASP A 90 5.30 16.91 13.31
N ALA A 91 3.97 16.94 13.14
CA ALA A 91 3.05 16.26 14.05
C ALA A 91 3.19 14.72 14.03
N GLY A 92 3.49 14.13 12.86
CA GLY A 92 3.77 12.70 12.73
C GLY A 92 5.09 12.31 13.38
N VAL A 93 6.13 13.14 13.19
CA VAL A 93 7.44 12.97 13.85
C VAL A 93 7.28 13.05 15.37
N ASP A 94 6.57 14.07 15.87
CA ASP A 94 6.34 14.26 17.30
C ASP A 94 5.55 13.11 17.93
N LEU A 95 4.60 12.50 17.18
CA LEU A 95 3.87 11.31 17.63
C LEU A 95 4.79 10.10 17.81
N ILE A 96 5.73 9.89 16.89
CA ILE A 96 6.73 8.82 16.99
C ILE A 96 7.62 9.08 18.19
N LEU A 97 8.20 10.28 18.33
CA LEU A 97 9.10 10.63 19.44
C LEU A 97 8.40 10.56 20.80
N LYS A 98 7.10 10.86 20.87
CA LYS A 98 6.32 10.68 22.09
C LYS A 98 6.21 9.21 22.51
N THR A 99 6.18 8.31 21.54
CA THR A 99 6.00 6.86 21.77
C THR A 99 7.35 6.16 21.94
N PHE A 100 8.39 6.63 21.24
CA PHE A 100 9.74 6.10 21.18
C PHE A 100 10.75 7.24 21.45
N PRO A 101 10.85 7.72 22.70
CA PRO A 101 11.64 8.90 23.06
C PRO A 101 13.16 8.71 22.92
N GLU A 102 13.62 7.48 22.71
CA GLU A 102 15.02 7.13 22.45
C GLU A 102 15.48 7.43 21.01
N LEU A 103 14.55 7.63 20.08
CA LEU A 103 14.87 7.96 18.70
C LEU A 103 15.23 9.44 18.55
N SER A 104 16.13 9.74 17.61
CA SER A 104 16.34 11.12 17.16
C SER A 104 15.20 11.58 16.24
N ARG A 105 15.10 12.89 16.02
CA ARG A 105 14.14 13.44 15.06
C ARG A 105 14.42 12.89 13.66
N GLU A 106 15.69 12.83 13.30
CA GLU A 106 16.18 12.32 12.02
C GLU A 106 15.79 10.85 11.82
N ASP A 107 15.86 10.01 12.87
CA ASP A 107 15.43 8.61 12.79
C ASP A 107 13.91 8.51 12.55
N ALA A 108 13.11 9.32 13.25
CA ALA A 108 11.66 9.33 13.08
C ALA A 108 11.25 9.80 11.66
N GLU A 109 11.89 10.85 11.15
CA GLU A 109 11.72 11.32 9.77
C GLU A 109 12.11 10.24 8.76
N ALA A 110 13.23 9.53 8.99
CA ALA A 110 13.68 8.45 8.13
C ALA A 110 12.70 7.27 8.11
N VAL A 111 12.14 6.88 9.25
CA VAL A 111 11.12 5.82 9.33
C VAL A 111 9.90 6.15 8.49
N LEU A 112 9.34 7.36 8.68
CA LEU A 112 8.18 7.83 7.92
C LEU A 112 8.47 7.83 6.42
N ARG A 113 9.65 8.33 6.03
CA ARG A 113 10.07 8.38 4.64
C ARG A 113 10.18 6.99 4.01
N VAL A 114 10.80 6.04 4.72
CA VAL A 114 10.93 4.65 4.24
C VAL A 114 9.56 3.99 4.09
N CYS A 115 8.64 4.18 5.04
CA CYS A 115 7.27 3.67 4.94
C CYS A 115 6.55 4.20 3.68
N THR A 116 6.60 5.50 3.43
CA THR A 116 6.02 6.10 2.22
C THR A 116 6.65 5.52 0.96
N VAL A 117 7.98 5.42 0.89
CA VAL A 117 8.69 4.89 -0.28
C VAL A 117 8.29 3.44 -0.55
N ILE A 118 8.20 2.59 0.48
CA ILE A 118 7.76 1.20 0.34
C ILE A 118 6.33 1.16 -0.25
N LEU A 119 5.40 1.93 0.32
CA LEU A 119 4.02 1.97 -0.13
C LEU A 119 3.91 2.47 -1.58
N SER A 120 4.67 3.50 -1.95
CA SER A 120 4.70 4.02 -3.32
C SER A 120 5.29 3.04 -4.33
N ASN A 121 6.23 2.19 -3.92
CA ASN A 121 6.78 1.15 -4.80
C ASN A 121 5.81 -0.01 -5.06
N LEU A 122 4.72 -0.10 -4.29
CA LEU A 122 3.63 -1.05 -4.52
C LEU A 122 2.57 -0.50 -5.50
N GLU A 123 2.84 0.66 -6.10
CA GLU A 123 2.02 1.21 -7.18
C GLU A 123 2.54 0.77 -8.54
N ALA A 124 1.64 0.63 -9.50
CA ALA A 124 1.96 0.55 -10.92
C ALA A 124 1.56 1.86 -11.58
N THR A 125 2.46 2.48 -12.33
CA THR A 125 2.10 3.56 -13.25
C THR A 125 2.07 2.97 -14.64
N ASP A 126 1.21 3.49 -15.53
CA ASP A 126 1.39 3.22 -16.95
C ASP A 126 2.79 3.72 -17.34
N VAL A 127 3.73 2.78 -17.51
CA VAL A 127 4.98 3.07 -18.21
C VAL A 127 4.56 3.07 -19.68
N PRO A 128 4.69 4.18 -20.42
CA PRO A 128 4.46 4.12 -21.85
C PRO A 128 5.35 3.00 -22.42
N PRO A 129 4.87 2.20 -23.39
CA PRO A 129 5.77 1.26 -24.06
C PRO A 129 6.97 2.07 -24.55
N VAL A 130 8.18 1.62 -24.19
CA VAL A 130 9.41 2.20 -24.71
C VAL A 130 9.32 2.08 -26.22
N SER A 131 9.12 3.22 -26.88
CA SER A 131 9.09 3.37 -28.33
C SER A 131 10.44 3.01 -28.94
#